data_AF-A0A329D3B1-F1
#
_entry.id   AF-A0A329D3B1-F1
#
_cell.length_a   1.000
_cell.length_b   1.000
_cell.length_c   1.000
_cell.angle_alpha   90.00
_cell.angle_beta   90.00
_cell.angle_gamma   90.00
#
_symmetry.space_group_name_H-M   'P 1'
#
loop_
_entity.id
_entity.type
_entity.pdbx_description
1 polymer ?
#
loop_
_entity_poly.entity_id
_entity_poly.type
_entity_poly.pdbx_seq_one_letter_code
_entity_poly.pdbx_strand_id
1 'polypeptide(L)'
;MPSRRRAVSGNVARGLVFNFVLPYIVFRSIALRWLASFIPAPVSVRWQERARSCFGALLGIAFTSGAMRLLLGPTVNIPMLVAPMGASAVLLFAVPASPLAQPWSLIGGNLVAAAIGVTCANLIADPTLAAALAVSLSICGMFALRCVHPPSGAVALTAVLGGPAIHALGYRFVLEPIALQSAALLVAALVYHAATGHRYPHAHAHRPSRAAAGDTAGEPPRSGFTRADFEAVLMRRSEMLDIDPDDLEALLHEVELQAASRAFNGNAHNTNAAAARAVASQRDTNPDQQTRHENTH
;
A
#
# COMPACT_ATOMS: atom_id res chain seq x y z
N MET A 1 81.65 27.18 -12.36
CA MET A 1 80.64 26.93 -13.42
C MET A 1 80.69 25.45 -13.79
N PRO A 2 79.58 24.77 -14.16
CA PRO A 2 78.18 25.20 -14.36
C PRO A 2 77.23 24.39 -13.42
N SER A 3 75.90 24.49 -13.34
CA SER A 3 74.84 25.40 -13.79
C SER A 3 73.54 24.97 -13.08
N ARG A 4 72.72 25.95 -12.67
CA ARG A 4 71.32 25.83 -12.23
C ARG A 4 70.47 24.94 -13.13
N ARG A 5 69.55 24.14 -12.57
CA ARG A 5 68.17 23.98 -13.09
C ARG A 5 67.15 23.80 -11.96
N ARG A 6 66.11 24.63 -12.00
CA ARG A 6 64.90 24.62 -11.16
C ARG A 6 64.05 23.39 -11.49
N ALA A 7 63.53 22.71 -10.47
CA ALA A 7 62.40 21.80 -10.61
C ALA A 7 61.17 22.43 -9.92
N VAL A 8 60.56 23.38 -10.61
CA VAL A 8 59.19 23.83 -10.34
C VAL A 8 58.34 23.16 -11.42
N SER A 9 57.77 21.98 -11.14
CA SER A 9 56.58 21.44 -11.82
C SER A 9 56.27 20.04 -11.27
N GLY A 10 55.57 19.98 -10.14
CA GLY A 10 55.11 18.71 -9.57
C GLY A 10 53.76 18.79 -8.86
N ASN A 11 53.33 19.99 -8.44
CA ASN A 11 52.13 20.14 -7.60
C ASN A 11 50.85 20.54 -8.35
N VAL A 12 50.92 20.98 -9.60
CA VAL A 12 49.70 21.40 -10.34
C VAL A 12 48.93 20.19 -10.91
N ALA A 13 49.63 19.12 -11.30
CA ALA A 13 49.00 17.92 -11.87
C ALA A 13 48.27 17.04 -10.82
N ARG A 14 48.69 17.07 -9.54
CA ARG A 14 48.04 16.31 -8.47
C ARG A 14 46.72 16.94 -7.99
N GLY A 15 46.57 18.27 -8.09
CA GLY A 15 45.34 18.96 -7.67
C GLY A 15 44.17 18.79 -8.65
N LEU A 16 44.44 18.61 -9.95
CA LEU A 16 43.40 18.58 -10.97
C LEU A 16 42.71 17.20 -11.10
N VAL A 17 43.44 16.11 -10.86
CA VAL A 17 42.87 14.75 -10.82
C VAL A 17 42.00 14.56 -9.58
N PHE A 18 42.35 15.17 -8.45
CA PHE A 18 41.59 15.04 -7.21
C PHE A 18 40.21 15.75 -7.28
N ASN A 19 40.10 16.83 -8.06
CA ASN A 19 38.88 17.64 -8.12
C ASN A 19 37.81 17.10 -9.09
N PHE A 20 38.19 16.24 -10.05
CA PHE A 20 37.24 15.58 -10.96
C PHE A 20 36.83 14.17 -10.51
N VAL A 21 37.70 13.46 -9.78
CA VAL A 21 37.43 12.08 -9.35
C VAL A 21 36.46 12.04 -8.15
N LEU A 22 36.52 13.01 -7.24
CA LEU A 22 35.59 13.11 -6.10
C LEU A 22 34.11 13.24 -6.52
N PRO A 23 33.71 14.19 -7.40
CA PRO A 23 32.32 14.31 -7.83
C PRO A 23 31.88 13.10 -8.66
N TYR A 24 32.79 12.46 -9.41
CA TYR A 24 32.47 11.26 -10.19
C TYR A 24 32.21 10.03 -9.30
N ILE A 25 32.96 9.84 -8.21
CA ILE A 25 32.74 8.76 -7.23
C ILE A 25 31.48 9.01 -6.40
N VAL A 26 31.22 10.25 -5.98
CA VAL A 26 29.99 10.63 -5.26
C VAL A 26 28.76 10.46 -6.16
N PHE A 27 28.83 10.92 -7.42
CA PHE A 27 27.74 10.76 -8.39
C PHE A 27 27.50 9.28 -8.74
N ARG A 28 28.55 8.50 -8.97
CA ARG A 28 28.43 7.05 -9.23
C ARG A 28 27.86 6.30 -8.03
N SER A 29 28.19 6.70 -6.80
CA SER A 29 27.61 6.09 -5.60
C SER A 29 26.18 6.54 -5.28
N ILE A 30 25.75 7.74 -5.72
CA ILE A 30 24.34 8.16 -5.67
C ILE A 30 23.52 7.44 -6.74
N ALA A 31 24.01 7.38 -7.98
CA ALA A 31 23.35 6.67 -9.08
C ALA A 31 23.24 5.16 -8.81
N LEU A 32 24.29 4.54 -8.25
CA LEU A 32 24.24 3.13 -7.84
C LEU A 32 23.29 2.90 -6.66
N ARG A 33 23.18 3.85 -5.71
CA ARG A 33 22.19 3.76 -4.62
C ARG A 33 20.76 3.93 -5.13
N TRP A 34 20.54 4.86 -6.06
CA TRP A 34 19.27 5.05 -6.74
C TRP A 34 18.89 3.84 -7.60
N LEU A 35 19.86 3.23 -8.29
CA LEU A 35 19.63 1.99 -9.04
C LEU A 35 19.39 0.79 -8.10
N ALA A 36 20.11 0.72 -6.98
CA ALA A 36 19.89 -0.29 -5.96
C ALA A 36 18.50 -0.16 -5.30
N SER A 37 17.93 1.06 -5.20
CA SER A 37 16.56 1.25 -4.73
C SER A 37 15.48 0.70 -5.68
N PHE A 38 15.83 0.29 -6.90
CA PHE A 38 14.90 -0.45 -7.77
C PHE A 38 14.75 -1.92 -7.39
N ILE A 39 15.65 -2.44 -6.55
CA ILE A 39 15.52 -3.80 -6.04
C ILE A 39 14.63 -3.72 -4.80
N PRO A 40 13.41 -4.28 -4.82
CA PRO A 40 12.55 -4.28 -3.66
C PRO A 40 13.21 -5.07 -2.53
N ALA A 41 12.90 -4.69 -1.28
CA ALA A 41 13.39 -5.39 -0.11
C ALA A 41 13.04 -6.90 -0.22
N PRO A 42 13.97 -7.79 0.17
CA PRO A 42 13.77 -9.22 0.00
C PRO A 42 12.57 -9.68 0.84
N VAL A 43 11.48 -10.02 0.16
CA VAL A 43 10.27 -10.51 0.81
C VAL A 43 10.53 -11.92 1.35
N SER A 44 10.53 -12.07 2.67
CA SER A 44 10.81 -13.31 3.40
C SER A 44 9.62 -14.30 3.37
N VAL A 45 8.98 -14.48 2.21
CA VAL A 45 7.98 -15.54 2.02
C VAL A 45 8.66 -16.90 1.94
N ARG A 46 8.26 -17.83 2.81
CA ARG A 46 8.71 -19.23 2.76
C ARG A 46 8.45 -19.81 1.36
N TRP A 47 9.40 -20.58 0.84
CA TRP A 47 9.27 -21.23 -0.48
C TRP A 47 7.96 -22.03 -0.63
N GLN A 48 7.50 -22.70 0.43
CA GLN A 48 6.23 -23.45 0.43
C GLN A 48 5.03 -22.56 0.10
N GLU A 49 4.98 -21.34 0.64
CA GLU A 49 3.92 -20.39 0.34
C GLU A 49 4.03 -19.85 -1.09
N ARG A 50 5.25 -19.62 -1.59
CA ARG A 50 5.46 -19.26 -3.01
C ARG A 50 4.94 -20.34 -3.96
N ALA A 51 5.27 -21.61 -3.69
CA ALA A 51 4.78 -22.74 -4.48
C ALA A 51 3.24 -22.87 -4.40
N ARG A 52 2.66 -22.65 -3.22
CA ARG A 52 1.20 -22.59 -3.02
C ARG A 52 0.57 -21.47 -3.85
N SER A 53 1.12 -20.26 -3.85
CA SER A 53 0.58 -19.16 -4.66
C SER A 53 0.61 -19.48 -6.16
N CYS A 54 1.72 -20.02 -6.65
CA CYS A 54 1.83 -20.44 -8.06
C CYS A 54 0.82 -21.53 -8.42
N PHE A 55 0.65 -22.53 -7.55
CA PHE A 55 -0.31 -23.61 -7.77
C PHE A 55 -1.76 -23.11 -7.70
N GLY A 56 -2.08 -22.22 -6.76
CA GLY A 56 -3.39 -21.57 -6.67
C GLY A 56 -3.72 -20.77 -7.93
N ALA A 57 -2.77 -19.97 -8.43
CA ALA A 57 -2.94 -19.22 -9.67
C ALA A 57 -3.16 -20.14 -10.89
N LEU A 58 -2.40 -21.24 -10.99
CA LEU A 58 -2.59 -22.25 -12.03
C LEU A 58 -4.02 -22.83 -11.99
N LEU A 59 -4.47 -23.26 -10.81
CA LEU A 59 -5.80 -23.82 -10.63
C LEU A 59 -6.90 -22.79 -10.90
N GLY A 60 -6.73 -21.56 -10.43
CA GLY A 60 -7.69 -20.47 -10.64
C GLY A 60 -7.87 -20.12 -12.10
N ILE A 61 -6.77 -19.99 -12.85
CA ILE A 61 -6.82 -19.71 -14.29
C ILE A 61 -7.39 -20.90 -15.07
N ALA A 62 -6.97 -22.13 -14.75
CA ALA A 62 -7.51 -23.34 -15.38
C ALA A 62 -9.01 -23.49 -15.13
N PHE A 63 -9.46 -23.26 -13.90
CA PHE A 63 -10.88 -23.27 -13.54
C PHE A 63 -11.66 -22.19 -14.28
N THR A 64 -11.14 -20.96 -14.34
CA THR A 64 -11.81 -19.83 -15.01
C THR A 64 -12.01 -20.11 -16.50
N SER A 65 -10.96 -20.58 -17.19
CA SER A 65 -11.01 -20.95 -18.61
C SER A 65 -11.94 -22.16 -18.84
N GLY A 66 -11.87 -23.17 -17.97
CA GLY A 66 -12.75 -24.34 -18.02
C GLY A 66 -14.23 -23.99 -17.81
N ALA A 67 -14.53 -23.13 -16.84
CA ALA A 67 -15.89 -22.63 -16.60
C ALA A 67 -16.43 -21.88 -17.83
N MET A 68 -15.61 -21.04 -18.46
CA MET A 68 -15.97 -20.35 -19.70
C MET A 68 -16.27 -21.34 -20.84
N ARG A 69 -15.46 -22.39 -20.99
CA ARG A 69 -15.69 -23.47 -21.96
C ARG A 69 -17.01 -24.19 -21.74
N LEU A 70 -17.36 -24.48 -20.50
CA LEU A 70 -18.59 -25.20 -20.16
C LEU A 70 -19.84 -24.33 -20.32
N LEU A 71 -19.78 -23.06 -19.92
CA LEU A 71 -20.93 -22.16 -19.94
C LEU A 71 -21.26 -21.62 -21.34
N LEU A 72 -20.25 -21.29 -22.14
CA LEU A 72 -20.46 -20.66 -23.46
C LEU A 72 -20.21 -21.62 -24.63
N GLY A 73 -19.54 -22.75 -24.40
CA GLY A 73 -19.18 -23.69 -25.46
C GLY A 73 -17.96 -23.26 -26.28
N PRO A 74 -17.30 -24.19 -27.00
CA PRO A 74 -16.04 -23.94 -27.71
C PRO A 74 -16.19 -23.15 -29.02
N THR A 75 -17.42 -22.92 -29.49
CA THR A 75 -17.73 -22.35 -30.81
C THR A 75 -18.03 -20.86 -30.78
N VAL A 76 -18.02 -20.22 -29.61
CA VAL A 76 -18.39 -18.82 -29.47
C VAL A 76 -17.16 -17.93 -29.57
N ASN A 77 -17.23 -16.86 -30.38
CA ASN A 77 -16.17 -15.86 -30.57
C ASN A 77 -15.93 -14.96 -29.33
N ILE A 78 -16.16 -15.47 -28.13
CA ILE A 78 -15.91 -14.77 -26.86
C ILE A 78 -14.57 -15.26 -26.34
N PRO A 79 -13.67 -14.36 -25.91
CA PRO A 79 -12.39 -14.76 -25.33
C PRO A 79 -12.59 -15.70 -24.15
N MET A 80 -12.00 -16.89 -24.24
CA MET A 80 -12.04 -17.89 -23.16
C MET A 80 -11.36 -17.38 -21.89
N LEU A 81 -10.33 -16.57 -22.08
CA LEU A 81 -9.57 -15.94 -21.02
C LEU A 81 -9.01 -14.61 -21.53
N VAL A 82 -9.25 -13.52 -20.82
CA VAL A 82 -8.63 -12.22 -21.11
C VAL A 82 -7.33 -12.07 -20.31
N ALA A 83 -6.30 -11.49 -20.92
CA ALA A 83 -4.99 -11.31 -20.28
C ALA A 83 -5.03 -10.65 -18.88
N PRO A 84 -5.91 -9.67 -18.59
CA PRO A 84 -6.05 -9.10 -17.25
C PRO A 84 -6.36 -10.11 -16.13
N MET A 85 -6.97 -11.26 -16.45
CA MET A 85 -7.22 -12.31 -15.45
C MET A 85 -5.93 -12.91 -14.90
N GLY A 86 -4.86 -12.94 -15.70
CA GLY A 86 -3.54 -13.37 -15.22
C GLY A 86 -3.00 -12.48 -14.10
N ALA A 87 -3.05 -11.15 -14.29
CA ALA A 87 -2.64 -10.20 -13.26
C ALA A 87 -3.59 -10.22 -12.03
N SER A 88 -4.89 -10.45 -12.26
CA SER A 88 -5.86 -10.65 -11.18
C SER A 88 -5.53 -11.90 -10.35
N ALA A 89 -5.12 -13.00 -10.99
CA ALA A 89 -4.69 -14.21 -10.30
C ALA A 89 -3.42 -13.98 -9.47
N VAL A 90 -2.47 -13.18 -9.94
CA VAL A 90 -1.30 -12.79 -9.12
C VAL A 90 -1.76 -12.12 -7.82
N LEU A 91 -2.68 -11.15 -7.89
CA LEU A 91 -3.19 -10.49 -6.69
C LEU A 91 -3.92 -11.47 -5.76
N LEU A 92 -4.85 -12.26 -6.31
CA LEU A 92 -5.69 -13.15 -5.52
C LEU A 92 -4.92 -14.30 -4.87
N PHE A 93 -3.85 -14.80 -5.47
CA PHE A 93 -3.14 -15.99 -4.97
C PHE A 93 -1.76 -15.71 -4.40
N ALA A 94 -1.07 -14.66 -4.83
CA ALA A 94 0.27 -14.31 -4.32
C ALA A 94 0.22 -13.27 -3.19
N VAL A 95 -0.74 -12.35 -3.22
CA VAL A 95 -0.92 -11.30 -2.20
C VAL A 95 -2.39 -11.18 -1.75
N PRO A 96 -2.99 -12.29 -1.24
CA PRO A 96 -4.41 -12.34 -0.91
C PRO A 96 -4.84 -11.35 0.20
N ALA A 97 -3.90 -10.89 1.03
CA ALA A 97 -4.17 -9.91 2.08
C ALA A 97 -4.20 -8.46 1.59
N SER A 98 -3.85 -8.20 0.33
CA SER A 98 -3.96 -6.87 -0.26
C SER A 98 -5.42 -6.40 -0.30
N PRO A 99 -5.72 -5.13 0.05
CA PRO A 99 -7.04 -4.55 -0.16
C PRO A 99 -7.45 -4.54 -1.65
N LEU A 100 -6.48 -4.54 -2.57
CA LEU A 100 -6.69 -4.59 -4.01
C LEU A 100 -7.11 -5.98 -4.51
N ALA A 101 -6.89 -7.01 -3.69
CA ALA A 101 -7.32 -8.38 -3.94
C ALA A 101 -8.73 -8.68 -3.37
N GLN A 102 -9.38 -7.72 -2.70
CA GLN A 102 -10.72 -7.93 -2.13
C GLN A 102 -11.78 -8.16 -3.23
N PRO A 103 -12.85 -8.91 -2.95
CA PRO A 103 -13.89 -9.25 -3.93
C PRO A 103 -14.49 -8.03 -4.63
N TRP A 104 -14.71 -6.93 -3.89
CA TRP A 104 -15.26 -5.70 -4.46
C TRP A 104 -14.29 -5.01 -5.44
N SER A 105 -13.00 -5.00 -5.12
CA SER A 105 -11.97 -4.47 -6.00
C SER A 105 -11.96 -5.23 -7.32
N LEU A 106 -11.87 -6.56 -7.28
CA LEU A 106 -11.87 -7.40 -8.48
C LEU A 106 -13.13 -7.23 -9.33
N ILE A 107 -14.32 -7.45 -8.74
CA ILE A 107 -15.58 -7.44 -9.49
C ILE A 107 -15.93 -6.02 -9.92
N GLY A 108 -15.97 -5.08 -8.98
CA GLY A 108 -16.33 -3.70 -9.25
C GLY A 108 -15.33 -3.04 -10.21
N GLY A 109 -14.03 -3.23 -9.99
CA GLY A 109 -12.99 -2.63 -10.82
C GLY A 109 -13.07 -3.10 -12.27
N ASN A 110 -13.16 -4.41 -12.50
CA ASN A 110 -13.24 -4.98 -13.84
C ASN A 110 -14.51 -4.55 -14.58
N LEU A 111 -15.66 -4.52 -13.91
CA LEU A 111 -16.93 -4.10 -14.52
C LEU A 111 -16.95 -2.63 -14.89
N VAL A 112 -16.46 -1.76 -14.00
CA VAL A 112 -16.34 -0.32 -14.25
C VAL A 112 -15.42 -0.06 -15.44
N ALA A 113 -14.25 -0.70 -15.44
CA ALA A 113 -13.27 -0.53 -16.51
C ALA A 113 -13.76 -1.07 -17.86
N ALA A 114 -14.45 -2.22 -17.87
CA ALA A 114 -15.04 -2.76 -19.09
C ALA A 114 -16.13 -1.83 -19.64
N ALA A 115 -17.03 -1.32 -18.80
CA ALA A 115 -18.10 -0.42 -19.23
C ALA A 115 -17.54 0.89 -19.81
N ILE A 116 -16.56 1.49 -19.13
CA ILE A 116 -15.89 2.71 -19.61
C ILE A 116 -15.11 2.44 -20.89
N GLY A 117 -14.35 1.35 -20.95
CA GLY A 117 -13.58 0.96 -22.14
C GLY A 117 -14.46 0.75 -23.38
N VAL A 118 -15.58 0.03 -23.26
CA VAL A 118 -16.55 -0.14 -24.35
C VAL A 118 -17.15 1.21 -24.76
N THR A 119 -17.48 2.07 -23.80
CA THR A 119 -18.02 3.41 -24.08
C THR A 119 -17.02 4.25 -24.87
N CYS A 120 -15.75 4.27 -24.47
CA CYS A 120 -14.69 4.97 -25.20
C CYS A 120 -14.48 4.39 -26.60
N ALA A 121 -14.47 3.06 -26.75
CA ALA A 121 -14.33 2.40 -28.05
C ALA A 121 -15.45 2.77 -29.04
N ASN A 122 -16.67 3.01 -28.53
CA ASN A 122 -17.81 3.39 -29.36
C ASN A 122 -17.84 4.89 -29.72
N LEU A 123 -17.36 5.76 -28.82
CA LEU A 123 -17.48 7.21 -28.97
C LEU A 123 -16.27 7.88 -29.62
N ILE A 124 -15.10 7.26 -29.59
CA ILE A 124 -13.83 7.86 -29.99
C ILE A 124 -13.22 7.05 -31.12
N ALA A 125 -13.09 7.68 -32.29
CA ALA A 125 -12.59 7.00 -33.49
C ALA A 125 -11.07 6.71 -33.46
N ASP A 126 -10.27 7.59 -32.85
CA ASP A 126 -8.83 7.38 -32.71
C ASP A 126 -8.55 6.37 -31.57
N PRO A 127 -7.99 5.18 -31.86
CA PRO A 127 -7.81 4.12 -30.88
C PRO A 127 -6.80 4.51 -29.78
N THR A 128 -5.82 5.37 -30.09
CA THR A 128 -4.81 5.82 -29.11
C THR A 128 -5.45 6.72 -28.05
N LEU A 129 -6.21 7.71 -28.49
CA LEU A 129 -6.97 8.61 -27.61
C LEU A 129 -8.05 7.85 -26.84
N ALA A 130 -8.78 6.95 -27.51
CA ALA A 130 -9.79 6.10 -26.87
C ALA A 130 -9.18 5.26 -25.73
N ALA A 131 -8.01 4.66 -25.95
CA ALA A 131 -7.32 3.85 -24.96
C ALA A 131 -6.84 4.69 -23.76
N ALA A 132 -6.24 5.85 -24.02
CA ALA A 132 -5.77 6.75 -22.97
C ALA A 132 -6.93 7.26 -22.10
N LEU A 133 -8.03 7.68 -22.72
CA LEU A 133 -9.23 8.13 -22.01
C LEU A 133 -9.91 6.99 -21.27
N ALA A 134 -10.02 5.80 -21.87
CA ALA A 134 -10.59 4.63 -21.23
C ALA A 134 -9.88 4.28 -19.92
N VAL A 135 -8.54 4.23 -19.93
CA VAL A 135 -7.75 3.93 -18.73
C VAL A 135 -7.91 5.02 -17.67
N SER A 136 -7.75 6.29 -18.05
CA SER A 136 -7.84 7.42 -17.13
C SER A 136 -9.22 7.51 -16.46
N LEU A 137 -10.29 7.43 -17.25
CA LEU A 137 -11.66 7.45 -16.74
C LEU A 137 -11.97 6.22 -15.89
N SER A 138 -11.43 5.05 -16.23
CA SER A 138 -11.58 3.83 -15.42
C SER A 138 -10.93 3.98 -14.05
N ILE A 139 -9.75 4.59 -13.98
CA ILE A 139 -9.08 4.89 -12.71
C ILE A 139 -9.94 5.84 -11.86
N CYS A 140 -10.45 6.92 -12.47
CA CYS A 140 -11.36 7.85 -11.79
C CYS A 140 -12.63 7.15 -11.27
N GLY A 141 -13.25 6.31 -12.10
CA GLY A 141 -14.44 5.54 -11.74
C GLY A 141 -14.17 4.56 -10.59
N MET A 142 -13.05 3.86 -10.63
CA MET A 142 -12.64 2.94 -9.57
C MET A 142 -12.36 3.67 -8.24
N PHE A 143 -11.74 4.85 -8.28
CA PHE A 143 -11.56 5.67 -7.08
C PHE A 143 -12.90 6.12 -6.52
N ALA A 144 -13.81 6.62 -7.37
CA ALA A 144 -15.13 7.07 -6.94
C ALA A 144 -15.94 5.93 -6.29
N LEU A 145 -15.81 4.70 -6.80
CA LEU A 145 -16.54 3.52 -6.31
C LEU A 145 -15.76 2.70 -5.27
N ARG A 146 -14.52 3.13 -4.93
CA ARG A 146 -13.62 2.45 -3.99
C ARG A 146 -13.36 0.98 -4.37
N CYS A 147 -13.23 0.70 -5.65
CA CYS A 147 -12.99 -0.63 -6.22
C CYS A 147 -11.71 -0.67 -7.07
N VAL A 148 -10.66 0.04 -6.64
CA VAL A 148 -9.38 0.06 -7.38
C VAL A 148 -8.83 -1.35 -7.48
N HIS A 149 -8.71 -1.82 -8.72
CA HIS A 149 -8.12 -3.10 -9.05
C HIS A 149 -7.20 -2.90 -10.26
N PRO A 150 -5.87 -2.84 -10.05
CA PRO A 150 -4.91 -2.47 -11.10
C PRO A 150 -5.04 -3.28 -12.41
N PRO A 151 -5.33 -4.60 -12.40
CA PRO A 151 -5.58 -5.36 -13.63
C PRO A 151 -6.70 -4.78 -14.51
N SER A 152 -7.67 -4.06 -13.93
CA SER A 152 -8.80 -3.46 -14.65
C SER A 152 -8.36 -2.43 -15.69
N GLY A 153 -7.21 -1.77 -15.52
CA GLY A 153 -6.66 -0.89 -16.56
C GLY A 153 -6.46 -1.63 -17.89
N ALA A 154 -5.99 -2.87 -17.83
CA ALA A 154 -5.84 -3.71 -19.01
C ALA A 154 -7.20 -4.25 -19.53
N VAL A 155 -8.24 -4.35 -18.69
CA VAL A 155 -9.62 -4.64 -19.12
C VAL A 155 -10.16 -3.50 -19.98
N ALA A 156 -9.99 -2.24 -19.54
CA ALA A 156 -10.37 -1.06 -20.33
C ALA A 156 -9.62 -1.03 -21.67
N LEU A 157 -8.31 -1.29 -21.67
CA LEU A 157 -7.52 -1.38 -22.90
C LEU A 157 -7.99 -2.52 -23.80
N THR A 158 -8.37 -3.67 -23.25
CA THR A 158 -8.88 -4.80 -24.04
C THR A 158 -10.16 -4.43 -24.76
N ALA A 159 -11.07 -3.67 -24.12
CA ALA A 159 -12.28 -3.20 -24.77
C ALA A 159 -11.99 -2.29 -25.99
N VAL A 160 -10.96 -1.45 -25.90
CA VAL A 160 -10.58 -0.51 -26.97
C VAL A 160 -9.72 -1.16 -28.04
N LEU A 161 -8.73 -1.97 -27.66
CA LEU A 161 -7.67 -2.50 -28.54
C LEU A 161 -7.84 -3.98 -28.88
N GLY A 162 -8.90 -4.63 -28.40
CA GLY A 162 -9.13 -6.07 -28.55
C GLY A 162 -9.54 -6.54 -29.95
N GLY A 163 -9.66 -5.62 -30.91
CA GLY A 163 -9.98 -5.91 -32.31
C GLY A 163 -11.45 -6.26 -32.56
N PRO A 164 -11.78 -6.66 -33.81
CA PRO A 164 -13.17 -6.77 -34.27
C PRO A 164 -14.03 -7.74 -33.44
N ALA A 165 -13.46 -8.85 -32.96
CA ALA A 165 -14.19 -9.83 -32.16
C ALA A 165 -14.65 -9.24 -30.81
N ILE A 166 -13.82 -8.43 -30.17
CA ILE A 166 -14.17 -7.74 -28.92
C ILE A 166 -15.16 -6.62 -29.19
N HIS A 167 -14.91 -5.80 -30.21
CA HIS A 167 -15.79 -4.68 -30.57
C HIS A 167 -17.20 -5.16 -30.93
N ALA A 168 -17.32 -6.31 -31.63
CA ALA A 168 -18.61 -6.92 -31.96
C ALA A 168 -19.44 -7.34 -30.74
N LEU A 169 -18.82 -7.56 -29.57
CA LEU A 169 -19.56 -7.83 -28.33
C LEU A 169 -20.23 -6.56 -27.79
N GLY A 170 -19.67 -5.37 -28.06
CA GLY A 170 -20.15 -4.13 -27.44
C GLY A 170 -20.25 -4.27 -25.92
N TYR A 171 -21.37 -3.85 -25.34
CA TYR A 171 -21.59 -3.99 -23.89
C TYR A 171 -21.73 -5.44 -23.39
N ARG A 172 -21.93 -6.42 -24.28
CA ARG A 172 -21.86 -7.85 -23.89
C ARG A 172 -20.46 -8.21 -23.40
N PHE A 173 -19.41 -7.49 -23.82
CA PHE A 173 -18.06 -7.65 -23.29
C PHE A 173 -18.02 -7.51 -21.75
N VAL A 174 -18.85 -6.64 -21.18
CA VAL A 174 -18.90 -6.42 -19.72
C VAL A 174 -19.43 -7.66 -19.00
N LEU A 175 -20.51 -8.27 -19.50
CA LEU A 175 -21.19 -9.36 -18.83
C LEU A 175 -20.62 -10.74 -19.18
N GLU A 176 -20.27 -10.96 -20.45
CA GLU A 176 -19.91 -12.30 -20.93
C GLU A 176 -18.47 -12.65 -20.56
N PRO A 177 -17.41 -12.08 -21.17
CA PRO A 177 -16.07 -12.45 -20.75
C PRO A 177 -15.73 -11.85 -19.37
N ILE A 178 -16.03 -10.57 -19.11
CA ILE A 178 -15.45 -9.90 -17.94
C ILE A 178 -16.13 -10.28 -16.62
N ALA A 179 -17.46 -10.19 -16.53
CA ALA A 179 -18.16 -10.55 -15.29
C ALA A 179 -18.02 -12.04 -14.97
N LEU A 180 -18.19 -12.93 -15.97
CA LEU A 180 -18.08 -14.38 -15.75
C LEU A 180 -16.66 -14.79 -15.36
N GLN A 181 -15.62 -14.26 -16.02
CA GLN A 181 -14.24 -14.61 -15.68
C GLN A 181 -13.87 -14.09 -14.29
N SER A 182 -14.26 -12.86 -13.95
CA SER A 182 -13.99 -12.29 -12.63
C SER A 182 -14.70 -13.09 -11.53
N ALA A 183 -15.96 -13.49 -11.75
CA ALA A 183 -16.70 -14.31 -10.80
C ALA A 183 -16.11 -15.72 -10.66
N ALA A 184 -15.77 -16.39 -11.77
CA ALA A 184 -15.17 -17.71 -11.74
C ALA A 184 -13.80 -17.71 -11.05
N LEU A 185 -12.97 -16.70 -11.33
CA LEU A 185 -11.67 -16.56 -10.69
C LEU A 185 -11.81 -16.27 -9.19
N LEU A 186 -12.77 -15.42 -8.81
CA LEU A 186 -13.08 -15.14 -7.40
C LEU A 186 -13.52 -16.40 -6.66
N VAL A 187 -14.44 -17.18 -7.25
CA VAL A 187 -14.90 -18.46 -6.67
C VAL A 187 -13.72 -19.41 -6.49
N ALA A 188 -12.84 -19.53 -7.48
CA ALA A 188 -11.65 -20.36 -7.37
C ALA A 188 -10.73 -19.88 -6.23
N ALA A 189 -10.52 -18.56 -6.10
CA ALA A 189 -9.72 -17.99 -5.03
C ALA A 189 -10.33 -18.26 -3.65
N LEU A 190 -11.64 -18.05 -3.48
CA LEU A 190 -12.35 -18.34 -2.23
C LEU A 190 -12.24 -19.81 -1.82
N VAL A 191 -12.48 -20.73 -2.77
CA VAL A 191 -12.38 -22.18 -2.51
C VAL A 191 -10.94 -22.59 -2.19
N TYR A 192 -9.96 -22.07 -2.94
CA TYR A 192 -8.55 -22.39 -2.73
C TYR A 192 -8.05 -21.92 -1.36
N HIS A 193 -8.36 -20.69 -0.97
CA HIS A 193 -7.95 -20.14 0.33
C HIS A 193 -8.66 -20.81 1.49
N ALA A 194 -9.95 -21.12 1.34
CA ALA A 194 -10.68 -21.92 2.33
C ALA A 194 -10.06 -23.32 2.51
N ALA A 195 -9.69 -23.99 1.42
CA ALA A 195 -9.08 -25.32 1.46
C ALA A 195 -7.64 -25.32 2.00
N THR A 196 -6.90 -24.22 1.82
CA THR A 196 -5.52 -24.08 2.32
C THR A 196 -5.43 -23.49 3.73
N GLY A 197 -6.58 -23.13 4.33
CA GLY A 197 -6.67 -22.62 5.70
C GLY A 197 -6.40 -21.12 5.87
N HIS A 198 -6.34 -20.36 4.76
CA HIS A 198 -6.18 -18.90 4.79
C HIS A 198 -7.53 -18.19 4.93
N ARG A 199 -7.55 -17.09 5.68
CA ARG A 199 -8.76 -16.28 5.87
C ARG A 199 -8.90 -15.27 4.73
N TYR A 200 -9.47 -15.71 3.63
CA TYR A 200 -9.86 -14.83 2.52
C TYR A 200 -11.38 -14.94 2.29
N PRO A 201 -12.14 -13.83 2.18
CA PRO A 201 -11.68 -12.44 2.19
C PRO A 201 -11.44 -11.88 3.59
N HIS A 202 -10.51 -10.92 3.71
CA HIS A 202 -10.22 -10.26 4.98
C HIS A 202 -11.32 -9.22 5.29
N ALA A 203 -12.20 -9.53 6.25
CA ALA A 203 -13.19 -8.58 6.72
C ALA A 203 -12.52 -7.45 7.53
N HIS A 204 -12.80 -6.19 7.18
CA HIS A 204 -12.50 -5.04 8.04
C HIS A 204 -13.43 -5.05 9.25
N ALA A 205 -13.10 -5.85 10.27
CA ALA A 205 -13.80 -5.79 11.54
C ALA A 205 -13.41 -4.48 12.24
N HIS A 206 -14.25 -3.44 12.12
CA HIS A 206 -14.29 -2.38 13.12
C HIS A 206 -14.69 -3.02 14.44
N ARG A 207 -13.70 -3.49 15.21
CA ARG A 207 -13.93 -3.83 16.61
C ARG A 207 -14.01 -2.48 17.32
N PRO A 208 -15.18 -2.02 17.78
CA PRO A 208 -15.25 -0.83 18.59
C PRO A 208 -14.32 -1.03 19.79
N SER A 209 -13.43 -0.07 20.00
CA SER A 209 -12.52 -0.06 21.14
C SER A 209 -13.35 -0.13 22.42
N ARG A 210 -13.46 -1.32 23.01
CA ARG A 210 -14.03 -1.51 24.35
C ARG A 210 -12.94 -1.12 25.37
N ALA A 211 -12.48 0.11 25.29
CA ALA A 211 -11.47 0.68 26.17
C ALA A 211 -11.92 2.10 26.59
N ALA A 212 -13.04 2.17 27.30
CA ALA A 212 -13.45 3.34 28.06
C ALA A 212 -14.30 2.97 29.30
N ALA A 213 -14.12 1.75 29.82
CA ALA A 213 -14.76 1.30 31.06
C ALA A 213 -13.88 0.24 31.71
N GLY A 214 -12.94 0.69 32.55
CA GLY A 214 -12.03 -0.16 33.30
C GLY A 214 -10.88 0.66 33.84
N ASP A 215 -11.09 1.24 35.02
CA ASP A 215 -10.06 1.81 35.86
C ASP A 215 -8.88 0.83 36.03
N THR A 216 -7.72 1.20 35.50
CA THR A 216 -6.43 0.74 36.02
C THR A 216 -5.59 1.95 36.31
N ALA A 217 -5.78 2.50 37.51
CA ALA A 217 -4.78 3.36 38.13
C ALA A 217 -3.53 2.51 38.42
N GLY A 218 -2.36 2.94 37.90
CA GLY A 218 -1.09 2.59 38.55
C GLY A 218 0.00 1.85 37.77
N GLU A 219 0.06 1.87 36.43
CA GLU A 219 1.30 1.43 35.74
C GLU A 219 1.68 2.43 34.63
N PRO A 220 2.90 2.99 34.62
CA PRO A 220 3.35 3.83 33.51
C PRO A 220 3.41 2.97 32.23
N PRO A 221 3.03 3.52 31.07
CA PRO A 221 3.07 2.76 29.82
C PRO A 221 4.51 2.30 29.55
N ARG A 222 4.70 0.98 29.41
CA ARG A 222 5.96 0.39 28.94
C ARG A 222 6.22 0.95 27.54
N SER A 223 7.14 1.90 27.43
CA SER A 223 7.42 2.64 26.20
C SER A 223 8.44 1.91 25.33
N GLY A 224 8.00 1.47 24.15
CA GLY A 224 8.84 1.13 23.00
C GLY A 224 8.67 -0.30 22.50
N PHE A 225 8.24 -0.47 21.25
CA PHE A 225 8.45 -1.69 20.49
C PHE A 225 9.84 -1.62 19.82
N THR A 226 10.58 -2.73 19.79
CA THR A 226 11.86 -2.76 19.07
C THR A 226 11.69 -3.26 17.64
N ARG A 227 12.59 -2.88 16.73
CA ARG A 227 12.63 -3.42 15.36
C ARG A 227 12.71 -4.94 15.31
N ALA A 228 13.41 -5.54 16.28
CA ALA A 228 13.49 -6.99 16.42
C ALA A 228 12.15 -7.64 16.79
N ASP A 229 11.35 -6.99 17.64
CA ASP A 229 10.00 -7.45 17.98
C ASP A 229 9.07 -7.36 16.75
N PHE A 230 9.22 -6.29 15.96
CA PHE A 230 8.47 -6.08 14.73
C PHE A 230 8.79 -7.14 13.67
N GLU A 231 10.08 -7.37 13.40
CA GLU A 231 10.54 -8.40 12.46
C GLU A 231 10.11 -9.80 12.91
N ALA A 232 10.17 -10.10 14.21
CA ALA A 232 9.70 -11.38 14.75
C ALA A 232 8.18 -11.60 14.54
N VAL A 233 7.36 -10.55 14.67
CA VAL A 233 5.92 -10.61 14.40
C VAL A 233 5.64 -10.77 12.92
N LEU A 234 6.36 -10.05 12.04
CA LEU A 234 6.24 -10.20 10.59
C LEU A 234 6.66 -11.60 10.13
N MET A 235 7.76 -12.15 10.64
CA MET A 235 8.19 -13.52 10.32
C MET A 235 7.21 -14.60 10.83
N ARG A 236 6.46 -14.31 11.90
CA ARG A 236 5.43 -15.22 12.43
C ARG A 236 4.16 -15.21 11.59
N ARG A 237 3.84 -14.09 10.93
CA ARG A 237 2.74 -13.98 9.97
C ARG A 237 3.19 -14.49 8.61
N SER A 238 2.62 -15.61 8.17
CA SER A 238 2.92 -16.20 6.85
C SER A 238 2.27 -15.46 5.66
N GLU A 239 1.42 -14.45 5.93
CA GLU A 239 0.69 -13.70 4.91
C GLU A 239 1.44 -12.41 4.55
N MET A 240 1.49 -12.10 3.24
CA MET A 240 2.10 -10.87 2.73
C MET A 240 1.18 -9.67 2.98
N LEU A 241 1.65 -8.71 3.78
CA LEU A 241 0.99 -7.42 3.93
C LEU A 241 1.37 -6.52 2.76
N ASP A 242 0.37 -5.87 2.17
CA ASP A 242 0.54 -4.91 1.06
C ASP A 242 0.90 -3.51 1.60
N ILE A 243 1.91 -3.47 2.48
CA ILE A 243 2.46 -2.27 3.10
C ILE A 243 3.96 -2.52 3.30
N ASP A 244 4.78 -1.54 2.93
CA ASP A 244 6.23 -1.63 3.14
C ASP A 244 6.54 -1.72 4.66
N PRO A 245 7.38 -2.67 5.10
CA PRO A 245 7.75 -2.81 6.51
C PRO A 245 8.37 -1.53 7.10
N ASP A 246 9.17 -0.80 6.33
CA ASP A 246 9.83 0.42 6.79
C ASP A 246 8.83 1.58 6.91
N ASP A 247 7.84 1.67 6.00
CA ASP A 247 6.73 2.64 6.12
C ASP A 247 5.85 2.36 7.34
N LEU A 248 5.59 1.08 7.64
CA LEU A 248 4.83 0.68 8.82
C LEU A 248 5.60 0.96 10.12
N GLU A 249 6.91 0.73 10.13
CA GLU A 249 7.81 1.10 11.23
C GLU A 249 7.80 2.63 11.44
N ALA A 250 7.91 3.41 10.36
CA ALA A 250 7.85 4.87 10.40
C ALA A 250 6.51 5.39 10.97
N LEU A 251 5.38 4.86 10.49
CA LEU A 251 4.06 5.22 11.00
C LEU A 251 3.89 4.87 12.49
N LEU A 252 4.40 3.71 12.93
CA LEU A 252 4.32 3.31 14.33
C LEU A 252 5.16 4.25 15.21
N HIS A 253 6.35 4.62 14.75
CA HIS A 253 7.20 5.56 15.46
C HIS A 253 6.58 6.97 15.52
N GLU A 254 5.92 7.44 14.46
CA GLU A 254 5.12 8.67 14.49
C GLU A 254 3.98 8.60 15.52
N VAL A 255 3.28 7.47 15.61
CA VAL A 255 2.23 7.25 16.61
C VAL A 255 2.81 7.24 18.03
N GLU A 256 3.97 6.63 18.25
CA GLU A 256 4.65 6.63 19.55
C GLU A 256 5.08 8.05 19.96
N LEU A 257 5.65 8.84 19.04
CA LEU A 257 5.99 10.24 19.28
C LEU A 257 4.74 11.07 19.60
N GLN A 258 3.63 10.84 18.89
CA GLN A 258 2.37 11.50 19.17
C GLN A 258 1.75 11.06 20.51
N ALA A 259 1.90 9.79 20.89
CA ALA A 259 1.46 9.28 22.19
C ALA A 259 2.31 9.85 23.34
N ALA A 260 3.62 9.92 23.16
CA ALA A 260 4.55 10.51 24.12
C ALA A 260 4.29 12.01 24.32
N SER A 261 4.03 12.77 23.24
CA SER A 261 3.67 14.19 23.34
C SER A 261 2.34 14.41 24.06
N ARG A 262 1.32 13.56 23.83
CA ARG A 262 0.07 13.60 24.61
C ARG A 262 0.31 13.32 26.09
N ALA A 263 1.13 12.31 26.41
CA ALA A 263 1.45 11.96 27.79
C ALA A 263 2.21 13.11 28.51
N PHE A 264 3.18 13.72 27.82
CA PHE A 264 3.92 14.88 28.35
C PHE A 264 3.01 16.08 28.60
N ASN A 265 2.17 16.45 27.61
CA ASN A 265 1.23 17.55 27.74
C ASN A 265 0.18 17.30 28.84
N GLY A 266 -0.30 16.06 28.97
CA GLY A 266 -1.21 15.66 30.05
C GLY A 266 -0.57 15.76 31.42
N ASN A 267 0.70 15.34 31.57
CA ASN A 267 1.45 15.50 32.82
C ASN A 267 1.66 16.97 33.17
N ALA A 268 2.03 17.82 32.20
CA ALA A 268 2.22 19.25 32.41
C ALA A 268 0.93 19.96 32.85
N HIS A 269 -0.22 19.57 32.29
CA HIS A 269 -1.52 20.10 32.68
C HIS A 269 -1.90 19.69 34.11
N ASN A 270 -1.65 18.43 34.48
CA ASN A 270 -1.90 17.92 35.82
C ASN A 270 -1.00 18.57 36.88
N THR A 271 0.28 18.80 36.58
CA THR A 271 1.19 19.51 37.50
C THR A 271 0.80 20.96 37.70
N ASN A 272 0.37 21.66 36.64
CA ASN A 272 -0.09 23.04 36.75
C ASN A 272 -1.41 23.15 37.55
N ALA A 273 -2.34 22.22 37.36
CA ALA A 273 -3.58 22.15 38.13
C ALA A 273 -3.33 21.83 39.61
N ALA A 274 -2.39 20.94 39.92
CA ALA A 274 -1.99 20.62 41.29
C ALA A 274 -1.31 21.81 41.98
N ALA A 275 -0.41 22.52 41.28
CA ALA A 275 0.24 23.73 41.78
C ALA A 275 -0.78 24.86 42.04
N ALA A 276 -1.75 25.07 41.13
CA ALA A 276 -2.80 26.07 41.31
C ALA A 276 -3.71 25.76 42.51
N ARG A 277 -4.05 24.49 42.73
CA ARG A 277 -4.81 24.05 43.92
C ARG A 277 -4.03 24.25 45.22
N ALA A 278 -2.72 23.97 45.22
CA ALA A 278 -1.88 24.21 46.39
C ALA A 278 -1.80 25.70 46.74
N VAL A 279 -1.65 26.58 45.73
CA VAL A 279 -1.64 28.04 45.93
C VAL A 279 -3.01 28.54 46.44
N ALA A 280 -4.12 28.02 45.93
CA ALA A 280 -5.46 28.37 46.41
C ALA A 280 -5.68 27.93 47.87
N SER A 281 -5.27 26.71 48.22
CA SER A 281 -5.37 26.19 49.59
C SER A 281 -4.54 27.01 50.59
N GLN A 282 -3.38 27.52 50.17
CA GLN A 282 -2.52 28.32 51.03
C GLN A 282 -3.07 29.74 51.26
N ARG A 283 -3.85 30.25 50.30
CA ARG A 283 -4.57 31.53 50.38
C ARG A 283 -5.73 31.47 51.38
N ASP A 284 -6.46 30.36 51.41
CA ASP A 284 -7.55 30.14 52.37
C ASP A 284 -7.07 29.91 53.81
N THR A 285 -5.83 29.45 54.00
CA THR A 285 -5.24 29.26 55.35
C THR A 285 -4.61 30.51 55.96
N ASN A 286 -4.52 31.65 55.25
CA ASN A 286 -3.92 32.89 55.77
C ASN A 286 -4.75 34.15 55.42
N PRO A 287 -5.95 34.32 55.98
CA PRO A 287 -6.82 35.47 55.70
C PRO A 287 -6.29 36.82 56.24
N ASP A 288 -5.32 36.83 57.16
CA ASP A 288 -4.90 38.03 57.90
C ASP A 288 -3.87 38.93 57.17
N GLN A 289 -3.36 38.52 56.01
CA GLN A 289 -2.43 39.37 55.24
C GLN A 289 -3.11 40.33 54.25
N GLN A 290 -4.36 40.11 53.89
CA GLN A 290 -5.04 40.94 52.88
C GLN A 290 -5.70 42.19 53.47
N THR A 291 -6.07 42.16 54.76
CA THR A 291 -6.64 43.29 55.48
C THR A 291 -5.61 44.30 56.01
N ARG A 292 -4.31 43.96 56.00
CA ARG A 292 -3.26 44.81 56.59
C ARG A 292 -2.74 45.94 55.68
N HIS A 293 -3.11 45.95 54.40
CA HIS A 293 -2.74 47.02 53.46
C HIS A 293 -3.87 47.99 53.12
N GLU A 294 -5.11 47.73 53.55
CA GLU A 294 -6.27 48.60 53.27
C GLU A 294 -6.60 49.59 54.42
N ASN A 295 -5.89 49.51 55.55
CA ASN A 295 -6.12 50.37 56.73
C ASN A 295 -4.95 51.31 57.08
N THR A 296 -4.09 51.62 56.11
CA THR A 296 -3.14 52.74 56.22
C THR A 296 -3.45 53.77 55.16
N HIS A 297 -4.54 54.52 55.37
CA HIS A 297 -4.69 55.91 54.92
C HIS A 297 -5.75 56.62 55.76
#